data_AF-A0A9E0VY68-F1
#
_entry.id   AF-A0A9E0VY68-F1
#
_cell.length_a   1.000
_cell.length_b   1.000
_cell.length_c   1.000
_cell.angle_alpha   90.00
_cell.angle_beta   90.00
_cell.angle_gamma   90.00
#
_symmetry.space_group_name_H-M   'P 1'
#
loop_
_entity.id
_entity.type
_entity.pdbx_description
1 polymer ?
#
loop_
_entity_poly.entity_id
_entity_poly.type
_entity_poly.pdbx_seq_one_letter_code
_entity_poly.pdbx_strand_id
1 'polypeptide(L)'
;MISIDAYRAQWFGNIRGDVLSGLVVALALIPEAIAFSIIAGVDPKVGLYASFSIAVITAITGGRPGMISAATAATAVLMVTLVRDYGLEYLLAATVLAGLIQIGMGVLRLGFVMRYVSKSVMTGFVNALAILIFMAQLPELDPRAVSWITYVLVAAGLGIIYLFPLLTKAVPSPLVTIIVLTALTLALGLDVRTVGDMGALPDTLPVFLIPDIPLTFETLMIILPYSVAVAVVGLLESLMTQNIVDDLT
;
A
#
# COMPACT_ATOMS: atom_id res chain seq x y z
N MET A 1 -5.38 28.77 12.62
CA MET A 1 -4.81 28.05 13.78
C MET A 1 -5.94 27.22 14.37
N ILE A 2 -5.72 25.92 14.58
CA ILE A 2 -6.73 25.02 15.17
C ILE A 2 -6.92 25.45 16.63
N SER A 3 -8.17 25.56 17.11
CA SER A 3 -8.42 25.87 18.53
C SER A 3 -8.02 24.67 19.40
N ILE A 4 -7.64 24.91 20.65
CA ILE A 4 -7.29 23.84 21.59
C ILE A 4 -8.46 22.85 21.75
N ASP A 5 -9.70 23.35 21.73
CA ASP A 5 -10.91 22.53 21.80
C ASP A 5 -11.09 21.66 20.55
N ALA A 6 -10.85 22.21 19.36
CA ALA A 6 -10.90 21.46 18.11
C ALA A 6 -9.81 20.37 18.07
N TYR A 7 -8.60 20.68 18.55
CA TYR A 7 -7.53 19.70 18.67
C TYR A 7 -7.90 18.60 19.67
N ARG A 8 -8.42 18.95 20.85
CA ARG A 8 -8.87 17.95 21.84
C ARG A 8 -10.01 17.08 21.30
N ALA A 9 -10.96 17.66 20.58
CA ALA A 9 -12.05 16.93 19.95
C ALA A 9 -11.55 15.98 18.85
N GLN A 10 -10.51 16.36 18.10
CA GLN A 10 -9.89 15.48 17.11
C GLN A 10 -9.28 14.23 17.74
N TRP A 11 -8.61 14.35 18.90
CA TRP A 11 -7.93 13.21 19.55
C TRP A 11 -8.87 12.35 20.42
N PHE A 12 -9.86 12.96 21.06
CA PHE A 12 -10.66 12.31 22.09
C PHE A 12 -12.18 12.36 21.83
N GLY A 13 -12.62 12.90 20.69
CA GLY A 13 -14.03 13.06 20.37
C GLY A 13 -14.76 11.75 20.09
N ASN A 14 -14.08 10.78 19.46
CA ASN A 14 -14.69 9.49 19.07
C ASN A 14 -13.74 8.30 19.22
N ILE A 15 -13.15 8.13 20.40
CA ILE A 15 -12.19 7.05 20.68
C ILE A 15 -12.70 5.67 20.23
N ARG A 16 -13.97 5.34 20.50
CA ARG A 16 -14.54 4.03 20.13
C ARG A 16 -14.62 3.88 18.61
N GLY A 17 -15.10 4.89 17.89
CA GLY A 17 -15.23 4.84 16.44
C GLY A 17 -13.86 4.77 15.77
N ASP A 18 -12.90 5.56 16.24
CA ASP A 18 -11.56 5.65 15.67
C ASP A 18 -10.74 4.38 15.90
N VAL A 19 -10.85 3.78 17.09
CA VAL A 19 -10.18 2.49 17.38
C VAL A 19 -10.80 1.36 16.56
N LEU A 20 -12.13 1.31 16.43
CA LEU A 20 -12.79 0.27 15.64
C LEU A 20 -12.49 0.42 14.14
N SER A 21 -12.56 1.63 13.60
CA SER A 21 -12.24 1.88 12.18
C SER A 21 -10.76 1.60 11.90
N GLY A 22 -9.85 2.04 12.78
CA GLY A 22 -8.43 1.75 12.68
C GLY A 22 -8.13 0.26 12.69
N LEU A 23 -8.78 -0.52 13.55
CA LEU A 23 -8.60 -1.98 13.59
C LEU A 23 -9.09 -2.66 12.30
N VAL A 24 -10.25 -2.25 11.79
CA VAL A 24 -10.82 -2.79 10.54
C VAL A 24 -9.91 -2.49 9.35
N VAL A 25 -9.44 -1.24 9.24
CA VAL A 25 -8.52 -0.84 8.17
C VAL A 25 -7.17 -1.55 8.30
N ALA A 26 -6.62 -1.66 9.50
CA ALA A 26 -5.35 -2.37 9.72
C ALA A 26 -5.43 -3.83 9.26
N LEU A 27 -6.53 -4.53 9.57
CA LEU A 27 -6.76 -5.91 9.10
C LEU A 27 -6.88 -5.99 7.57
N ALA A 28 -7.46 -4.98 6.93
CA ALA A 28 -7.54 -4.92 5.47
C ALA A 28 -6.18 -4.61 4.82
N LEU A 29 -5.35 -3.77 5.45
CA LEU A 29 -4.05 -3.33 4.91
C LEU A 29 -2.97 -4.40 4.92
N ILE A 30 -3.00 -5.35 5.87
CA ILE A 30 -1.98 -6.41 5.98
C ILE A 30 -1.82 -7.19 4.65
N PRO A 31 -2.87 -7.80 4.08
CA PRO A 31 -2.75 -8.52 2.82
C PRO A 31 -2.38 -7.62 1.65
N GLU A 32 -2.85 -6.37 1.62
CA GLU A 32 -2.52 -5.40 0.57
C GLU A 32 -1.02 -5.07 0.57
N ALA A 33 -0.45 -4.74 1.73
CA ALA A 33 0.97 -4.42 1.87
C ALA A 33 1.88 -5.61 1.49
N ILE A 34 1.47 -6.83 1.85
CA ILE A 34 2.16 -8.06 1.44
C ILE A 34 2.12 -8.20 -0.07
N ALA A 35 0.93 -8.10 -0.69
CA ALA A 35 0.77 -8.26 -2.13
C ALA A 35 1.55 -7.21 -2.93
N PHE A 36 1.52 -5.94 -2.50
CA PHE A 36 2.24 -4.86 -3.19
C PHE A 36 3.77 -5.00 -3.07
N SER A 37 4.27 -5.55 -1.96
CA SER A 37 5.70 -5.87 -1.81
C SER A 37 6.13 -6.93 -2.82
N ILE A 38 5.33 -7.99 -2.96
CA ILE A 38 5.58 -9.07 -3.93
C ILE A 38 5.55 -8.53 -5.37
N ILE A 39 4.60 -7.65 -5.69
CA ILE A 39 4.52 -6.99 -7.00
C ILE A 39 5.78 -6.14 -7.26
N ALA A 40 6.28 -5.43 -6.26
CA ALA A 40 7.52 -4.65 -6.35
C ALA A 40 8.80 -5.50 -6.36
N GLY A 41 8.69 -6.82 -6.18
CA GLY A 41 9.83 -7.74 -6.14
C GLY A 41 10.67 -7.61 -4.86
N VAL A 42 10.05 -7.20 -3.75
CA VAL A 42 10.71 -7.08 -2.44
C VAL A 42 10.01 -7.93 -1.38
N ASP A 43 10.71 -8.22 -0.29
CA ASP A 43 10.15 -8.95 0.85
C ASP A 43 8.87 -8.29 1.39
N PRO A 44 7.83 -9.08 1.78
CA PRO A 44 6.62 -8.57 2.43
C PRO A 44 6.87 -7.66 3.64
N LYS A 45 7.96 -7.89 4.35
CA LYS A 45 8.46 -7.07 5.46
C LYS A 45 8.61 -5.59 5.07
N VAL A 46 9.04 -5.28 3.84
CA VAL A 46 9.25 -3.89 3.38
C VAL A 46 7.93 -3.13 3.33
N GLY A 47 6.89 -3.68 2.68
CA GLY A 47 5.60 -3.01 2.58
C GLY A 47 4.85 -2.91 3.92
N LEU A 48 4.99 -3.91 4.79
CA LEU A 48 4.41 -3.87 6.13
C LEU A 48 5.06 -2.78 7.00
N TYR A 49 6.39 -2.66 6.95
CA TYR A 49 7.10 -1.57 7.63
C TYR A 49 6.81 -0.21 7.04
N ALA A 50 6.70 -0.09 5.71
CA ALA A 50 6.29 1.15 5.06
C ALA A 50 4.90 1.58 5.52
N SER A 51 3.92 0.65 5.50
CA SER A 51 2.55 0.92 5.91
C SER A 51 2.46 1.36 7.37
N PHE A 52 3.14 0.66 8.28
CA PHE A 52 3.22 1.04 9.68
C PHE A 52 3.85 2.42 9.88
N SER A 53 5.03 2.65 9.28
CA SER A 53 5.81 3.87 9.49
C SER A 53 5.08 5.09 8.94
N ILE A 54 4.51 4.98 7.73
CA ILE A 54 3.73 6.06 7.11
C ILE A 54 2.47 6.34 7.93
N ALA A 55 1.73 5.32 8.38
CA ALA A 55 0.54 5.52 9.20
C ALA A 55 0.85 6.24 10.51
N VAL A 56 1.91 5.86 11.22
CA VAL A 56 2.34 6.53 12.45
C VAL A 56 2.75 7.98 12.21
N ILE A 57 3.57 8.22 11.17
CA ILE A 57 4.03 9.57 10.85
C ILE A 57 2.83 10.47 10.47
N THR A 58 1.97 9.98 9.58
CA THR A 58 0.81 10.75 9.07
C THR A 58 -0.30 10.92 10.10
N ALA A 59 -0.45 10.02 11.08
CA ALA A 59 -1.34 10.24 12.20
C ALA A 59 -0.96 11.48 13.05
N ILE A 60 0.33 11.83 13.07
CA ILE A 60 0.86 12.96 13.85
C ILE A 60 1.00 14.22 12.98
N THR A 61 1.53 14.07 11.76
CA THR A 61 1.92 15.20 10.88
C THR A 61 0.94 15.44 9.73
N GLY A 62 -0.02 14.55 9.52
CA GLY A 62 -0.96 14.60 8.40
C GLY A 62 -1.91 15.80 8.48
N GLY A 63 -2.31 16.29 7.30
CA GLY A 63 -3.17 17.46 7.17
C GLY A 63 -4.67 17.20 7.33
N ARG A 64 -5.12 15.94 7.13
CA ARG A 64 -6.54 15.56 7.18
C ARG A 64 -6.77 14.36 8.08
N PRO A 65 -7.41 14.54 9.26
CA PRO A 65 -7.70 13.45 10.17
C PRO A 65 -8.69 12.44 9.55
N GLY A 66 -8.48 11.16 9.83
CA GLY A 66 -9.29 10.06 9.29
C GLY A 66 -8.81 9.53 7.93
N MET A 67 -7.87 10.21 7.28
CA MET A 67 -7.21 9.70 6.07
C MET A 67 -6.14 8.66 6.43
N ILE A 68 -6.13 7.55 5.70
CA ILE A 68 -5.13 6.49 5.86
C ILE A 68 -4.07 6.65 4.78
N SER A 69 -2.81 6.61 5.19
CA SER A 69 -1.65 6.59 4.27
C SER A 69 -0.80 5.36 4.58
N ALA A 70 -0.53 4.56 3.56
CA ALA A 70 0.18 3.29 3.66
C ALA A 70 0.83 2.92 2.31
N ALA A 71 1.36 1.70 2.18
CA ALA A 71 1.86 1.19 0.91
C ALA A 71 0.70 1.01 -0.09
N THR A 72 0.91 1.45 -1.34
CA THR A 72 -0.10 1.36 -2.41
C THR A 72 0.47 0.69 -3.65
N ALA A 73 -0.40 0.05 -4.45
CA ALA A 73 -0.02 -0.47 -5.76
C ALA A 73 0.62 0.60 -6.65
N ALA A 74 0.09 1.82 -6.60
CA ALA A 74 0.54 2.95 -7.40
C ALA A 74 2.03 3.25 -7.20
N THR A 75 2.50 3.20 -5.96
CA THR A 75 3.91 3.44 -5.63
C THR A 75 4.76 2.18 -5.84
N ALA A 76 4.25 1.00 -5.53
CA ALA A 76 4.93 -0.28 -5.72
C ALA A 76 5.28 -0.54 -7.20
N VAL A 77 4.31 -0.36 -8.11
CA VAL A 77 4.48 -0.61 -9.54
C VAL A 77 5.53 0.31 -10.17
N LEU A 78 5.65 1.54 -9.70
CA LEU A 78 6.68 2.47 -10.16
C LEU A 78 8.10 2.04 -9.78
N MET A 79 8.25 1.29 -8.69
CA MET A 79 9.56 0.88 -8.19
C MET A 79 10.05 -0.46 -8.73
N VAL A 80 9.21 -1.22 -9.46
CA VAL A 80 9.54 -2.57 -9.96
C VAL A 80 10.86 -2.60 -10.72
N THR A 81 11.06 -1.68 -11.66
CA THR A 81 12.29 -1.63 -12.47
C THR A 81 13.49 -1.17 -11.66
N LEU A 82 13.30 -0.23 -10.72
CA LEU A 82 14.37 0.21 -9.83
C LEU A 82 14.88 -0.93 -8.95
N VAL A 83 13.98 -1.70 -8.33
CA VAL A 83 14.33 -2.85 -7.51
C VAL A 83 14.99 -3.93 -8.34
N ARG A 84 14.44 -4.25 -9.50
CA ARG A 84 14.99 -5.28 -10.39
C ARG A 84 16.42 -4.96 -10.84
N ASP A 85 16.68 -3.71 -11.22
CA ASP A 85 17.93 -3.34 -11.86
C ASP A 85 19.01 -2.88 -10.85
N TYR A 86 18.59 -2.32 -9.69
CA TYR A 86 19.51 -1.72 -8.71
C TYR A 86 19.32 -2.20 -7.25
N GLY A 87 18.26 -2.96 -6.95
CA GLY A 87 18.03 -3.56 -5.65
C GLY A 87 17.26 -2.70 -4.64
N LEU A 88 17.04 -3.29 -3.46
CA LEU A 88 16.23 -2.70 -2.37
C LEU A 88 16.80 -1.37 -1.85
N GLU A 89 18.12 -1.25 -1.71
CA GLU A 89 18.76 -0.06 -1.16
C GLU A 89 18.48 1.20 -2.02
N TYR A 90 18.41 1.03 -3.34
CA TYR A 90 18.03 2.12 -4.25
C TYR A 90 16.57 2.51 -4.12
N LEU A 91 15.66 1.55 -3.87
CA LEU A 91 14.26 1.84 -3.53
C LEU A 91 14.19 2.68 -2.25
N LEU A 92 14.91 2.27 -1.19
CA LEU A 92 14.92 3.01 0.07
C LEU A 92 15.42 4.44 -0.13
N ALA A 93 16.53 4.63 -0.84
CA ALA A 93 17.05 5.95 -1.17
C ALA A 93 16.06 6.79 -2.00
N ALA A 94 15.41 6.19 -3.00
CA ALA A 94 14.40 6.86 -3.80
C ALA A 94 13.18 7.29 -2.96
N THR A 95 12.74 6.46 -2.00
CA THR A 95 11.63 6.82 -1.10
C THR A 95 11.98 7.97 -0.16
N VAL A 96 13.21 8.02 0.36
CA VAL A 96 13.71 9.16 1.15
C VAL A 96 13.70 10.44 0.31
N LEU A 97 14.25 10.38 -0.91
CA LEU A 97 14.27 11.52 -1.82
C LEU A 97 12.85 11.95 -2.23
N ALA A 98 11.94 11.01 -2.48
CA ALA A 98 10.53 11.31 -2.76
C ALA A 98 9.86 12.06 -1.60
N GLY A 99 10.10 11.63 -0.35
CA GLY A 99 9.61 12.32 0.83
C GLY A 99 10.16 13.74 0.96
N LEU A 100 11.46 13.94 0.71
CA LEU A 100 12.08 15.27 0.68
C LEU A 100 11.48 16.17 -0.40
N ILE A 101 11.23 15.62 -1.60
CA ILE A 101 10.55 16.34 -2.68
C ILE A 101 9.13 16.71 -2.25
N GLN A 102 8.36 15.79 -1.65
CA GLN A 102 7.00 16.08 -1.18
C GLN A 102 6.97 17.16 -0.09
N ILE A 103 7.91 17.13 0.86
CA ILE A 103 8.06 18.20 1.86
C ILE A 103 8.36 19.53 1.16
N GLY A 104 9.28 19.55 0.20
CA GLY A 104 9.60 20.74 -0.59
C GLY A 104 8.38 21.27 -1.36
N MET A 105 7.62 20.40 -2.01
CA MET A 105 6.37 20.75 -2.69
C MET A 105 5.33 21.33 -1.72
N GLY A 106 5.21 20.77 -0.51
CA GLY A 106 4.34 21.26 0.54
C GLY A 106 4.72 22.66 1.01
N VAL A 107 6.01 22.90 1.28
CA VAL A 107 6.55 24.22 1.67
C VAL A 107 6.30 25.26 0.57
N LEU A 108 6.52 24.88 -0.70
CA LEU A 108 6.25 25.73 -1.86
C LEU A 108 4.76 25.82 -2.22
N ARG A 109 3.88 25.15 -1.48
CA ARG A 109 2.42 25.10 -1.68
C ARG A 109 2.02 24.64 -3.09
N LEU A 110 2.76 23.72 -3.69
CA LEU A 110 2.53 23.24 -5.06
C LEU A 110 1.31 22.30 -5.18
N GLY A 111 0.59 22.02 -4.10
CA GLY A 111 -0.65 21.25 -4.13
C GLY A 111 -1.71 21.82 -5.09
N PHE A 112 -1.74 23.15 -5.30
CA PHE A 112 -2.67 23.75 -6.27
C PHE A 112 -2.38 23.31 -7.71
N VAL A 113 -1.16 22.90 -8.04
CA VAL A 113 -0.78 22.52 -9.40
C VAL A 113 -1.48 21.22 -9.81
N MET A 114 -1.84 20.39 -8.84
CA MET A 114 -2.49 19.10 -9.09
C MET A 114 -3.87 19.25 -9.75
N ARG A 115 -4.52 20.40 -9.62
CA ARG A 115 -5.77 20.70 -10.34
C ARG A 115 -5.62 20.80 -11.86
N TYR A 116 -4.39 20.94 -12.37
CA TYR A 116 -4.09 20.96 -13.81
C TYR A 116 -3.83 19.58 -14.40
N VAL A 117 -3.76 18.53 -13.57
CA VAL A 117 -3.65 17.16 -14.07
C VAL A 117 -4.98 16.78 -14.72
N SER A 118 -4.92 16.43 -16.01
CA SER A 118 -6.13 16.14 -16.77
C SER A 118 -6.80 14.85 -16.29
N LYS A 119 -8.14 14.81 -16.36
CA LYS A 119 -8.91 13.60 -16.07
C LYS A 119 -8.46 12.41 -16.91
N SER A 120 -8.09 12.64 -18.17
CA SER A 120 -7.59 11.59 -19.07
C SER A 120 -6.32 10.93 -18.56
N VAL A 121 -5.39 11.71 -17.97
CA VAL A 121 -4.15 11.15 -17.38
C VAL A 121 -4.47 10.31 -16.15
N MET A 122 -5.35 10.80 -15.26
CA MET A 122 -5.75 10.04 -14.08
C MET A 122 -6.49 8.74 -14.44
N THR A 123 -7.44 8.80 -15.37
CA THR A 123 -8.15 7.61 -15.86
C THR A 123 -7.19 6.62 -16.53
N GLY A 124 -6.26 7.11 -17.36
CA GLY A 124 -5.23 6.28 -17.98
C GLY A 124 -4.34 5.59 -16.96
N PHE A 125 -3.90 6.34 -15.93
CA PHE A 125 -3.09 5.82 -14.82
C PHE A 125 -3.82 4.72 -14.03
N VAL A 126 -5.06 4.97 -13.59
CA VAL A 126 -5.86 4.00 -12.82
C VAL A 126 -6.13 2.73 -13.64
N ASN A 127 -6.45 2.87 -14.94
CA ASN A 127 -6.65 1.72 -15.82
C ASN A 127 -5.36 0.91 -16.01
N ALA A 128 -4.23 1.58 -16.24
CA ALA A 128 -2.93 0.92 -16.36
C ALA A 128 -2.57 0.17 -15.07
N LEU A 129 -2.78 0.80 -13.91
CA LEU A 129 -2.57 0.21 -12.60
C LEU A 129 -3.43 -1.05 -12.40
N ALA A 130 -4.73 -0.99 -12.72
CA ALA A 130 -5.61 -2.15 -12.61
C ALA A 130 -5.16 -3.32 -13.50
N ILE A 131 -4.76 -3.02 -14.75
CA ILE A 131 -4.23 -4.03 -15.68
C ILE A 131 -2.91 -4.61 -15.15
N LEU A 132 -2.02 -3.78 -14.60
CA LEU A 132 -0.74 -4.23 -14.07
C LEU A 132 -0.91 -5.10 -12.82
N ILE A 133 -1.83 -4.77 -11.91
CA ILE A 133 -2.16 -5.63 -10.77
C ILE A 133 -2.66 -6.98 -11.27
N PHE A 134 -3.58 -6.98 -12.25
CA PHE A 134 -4.13 -8.22 -12.81
C PHE A 134 -3.05 -9.06 -13.50
N MET A 135 -2.20 -8.43 -14.32
CA MET A 135 -1.06 -9.09 -14.97
C MET A 135 -0.08 -9.67 -13.95
N ALA A 136 0.15 -8.98 -12.83
CA ALA A 136 1.01 -9.46 -11.76
C ALA A 136 0.48 -10.72 -11.04
N GLN A 137 -0.82 -11.04 -11.18
CA GLN A 137 -1.38 -12.29 -10.66
C GLN A 137 -1.17 -13.47 -11.62
N LEU A 138 -0.86 -13.25 -12.90
CA LEU A 138 -0.74 -14.33 -13.88
C LEU A 138 0.40 -15.32 -13.57
N PRO A 139 1.61 -14.89 -13.14
CA PRO A 139 2.67 -15.81 -12.74
C PRO A 139 2.26 -16.72 -11.56
N GLU A 140 1.41 -16.22 -10.67
CA GLU A 140 0.87 -16.97 -9.53
C GLU A 140 -0.19 -18.01 -9.93
N LEU A 141 -0.57 -18.04 -11.21
CA LEU A 141 -1.50 -18.98 -11.80
C LEU A 141 -0.88 -19.78 -12.96
N ASP A 142 0.46 -19.79 -13.10
CA ASP A 142 1.13 -20.59 -14.13
C ASP A 142 0.94 -22.09 -13.84
N PRO A 143 0.28 -22.88 -14.73
CA PRO A 143 0.07 -24.31 -14.53
C PRO A 143 1.36 -25.13 -14.38
N ARG A 144 2.52 -24.57 -14.76
CA ARG A 144 3.83 -25.20 -14.59
C ARG A 144 4.40 -25.01 -13.19
N ALA A 145 3.92 -24.00 -12.47
CA ALA A 145 4.44 -23.59 -11.17
C ALA A 145 3.47 -23.88 -10.02
N VAL A 146 2.17 -24.10 -10.30
CA VAL A 146 1.15 -24.29 -9.25
C VAL A 146 0.30 -25.53 -9.47
N SER A 147 -0.18 -26.10 -8.35
CA SER A 147 -1.12 -27.22 -8.35
C SER A 147 -2.49 -26.81 -8.88
N TRP A 148 -3.24 -27.75 -9.45
CA TRP A 148 -4.62 -27.53 -9.87
C TRP A 148 -5.53 -27.07 -8.71
N ILE A 149 -5.15 -27.44 -7.47
CA ILE A 149 -5.81 -27.04 -6.23
C ILE A 149 -5.80 -25.51 -6.09
N THR A 150 -4.76 -24.82 -6.56
CA THR A 150 -4.68 -23.35 -6.52
C THR A 150 -5.85 -22.71 -7.25
N TYR A 151 -6.26 -23.21 -8.43
CA TYR A 151 -7.42 -22.68 -9.15
C TYR A 151 -8.73 -22.89 -8.40
N VAL A 152 -8.87 -24.02 -7.70
CA VAL A 152 -10.05 -24.29 -6.85
C VAL A 152 -10.09 -23.30 -5.68
N LEU A 153 -8.97 -23.06 -5.02
CA LEU A 153 -8.87 -22.11 -3.91
C LEU A 153 -9.14 -20.67 -4.37
N VAL A 154 -8.65 -20.28 -5.55
CA VAL A 154 -8.93 -18.97 -6.16
C VAL A 154 -10.41 -18.83 -6.49
N ALA A 155 -11.03 -19.83 -7.13
CA ALA A 155 -12.45 -19.82 -7.43
C ALA A 155 -13.30 -19.78 -6.15
N ALA A 156 -12.93 -20.55 -5.13
CA ALA A 156 -13.58 -20.52 -3.82
C ALA A 156 -13.41 -19.14 -3.15
N GLY A 157 -12.22 -18.55 -3.21
CA GLY A 157 -11.94 -17.24 -2.65
C GLY A 157 -12.76 -16.14 -3.31
N LEU A 158 -12.84 -16.11 -4.65
CA LEU A 158 -13.73 -15.22 -5.38
C LEU A 158 -15.20 -15.47 -5.02
N GLY A 159 -15.61 -16.72 -4.89
CA GLY A 159 -16.93 -17.11 -4.43
C GLY A 159 -17.27 -16.51 -3.06
N ILE A 160 -16.37 -16.63 -2.08
CA ILE A 160 -16.54 -16.02 -0.75
C ILE A 160 -16.60 -14.49 -0.86
N ILE A 161 -15.67 -13.87 -1.60
CA ILE A 161 -15.60 -12.41 -1.75
C ILE A 161 -16.92 -11.83 -2.26
N TYR A 162 -17.53 -12.44 -3.28
CA TYR A 162 -18.75 -11.95 -3.91
C TYR A 162 -20.05 -12.40 -3.22
N LEU A 163 -20.10 -13.61 -2.66
CA LEU A 163 -21.34 -14.17 -2.11
C LEU A 163 -21.50 -13.94 -0.60
N PHE A 164 -20.40 -13.90 0.16
CA PHE A 164 -20.48 -13.69 1.62
C PHE A 164 -21.14 -12.37 2.03
N PRO A 165 -20.93 -11.23 1.34
CA PRO A 165 -21.62 -9.97 1.64
C PRO A 165 -23.15 -10.03 1.52
N LEU A 166 -23.70 -11.06 0.86
CA LEU A 166 -25.14 -11.30 0.77
C LEU A 166 -25.71 -11.85 2.09
N LEU A 167 -24.87 -12.48 2.91
CA LEU A 167 -25.24 -13.00 4.23
C LEU A 167 -25.06 -11.93 5.32
N THR A 168 -23.92 -11.23 5.30
CA THR A 168 -23.62 -10.16 6.26
C THR A 168 -22.65 -9.14 5.69
N LYS A 169 -22.82 -7.88 6.07
CA LYS A 169 -21.92 -6.77 5.73
C LYS A 169 -21.08 -6.29 6.91
N ALA A 170 -21.18 -6.97 8.07
CA ALA A 170 -20.50 -6.56 9.29
C ALA A 170 -18.99 -6.84 9.26
N VAL A 171 -18.56 -7.83 8.49
CA VAL A 171 -17.15 -8.25 8.37
C VAL A 171 -16.73 -8.18 6.91
N PRO A 172 -15.55 -7.61 6.58
CA PRO A 172 -15.04 -7.59 5.21
C PRO A 172 -14.91 -9.00 4.64
N SER A 173 -15.52 -9.26 3.48
CA SER A 173 -15.42 -10.58 2.84
C SER A 173 -13.98 -10.98 2.49
N PRO A 174 -13.03 -10.09 2.12
CA PRO A 174 -11.64 -10.49 1.92
C PRO A 174 -10.98 -11.07 3.18
N LEU A 175 -11.30 -10.55 4.36
CA LEU A 175 -10.79 -11.07 5.63
C LEU A 175 -11.33 -12.48 5.90
N VAL A 176 -12.62 -12.68 5.65
CA VAL A 176 -13.25 -14.01 5.77
C VAL A 176 -12.61 -15.00 4.81
N THR A 177 -12.38 -14.59 3.56
CA THR A 177 -11.68 -15.41 2.56
C THR A 177 -10.31 -15.86 3.04
N ILE A 178 -9.49 -14.92 3.56
CA ILE A 178 -8.16 -15.26 4.09
C ILE A 178 -8.26 -16.28 5.22
N ILE A 179 -9.10 -16.02 6.23
CA ILE A 179 -9.23 -16.90 7.40
C ILE A 179 -9.71 -18.30 6.98
N VAL A 180 -10.76 -18.37 6.16
CA VAL A 180 -11.37 -19.64 5.74
C VAL A 180 -10.41 -20.45 4.88
N LEU A 181 -9.78 -19.83 3.87
CA LEU A 181 -8.88 -20.55 2.99
C LEU A 181 -7.60 -20.98 3.72
N THR A 182 -7.04 -20.15 4.60
CA THR A 182 -5.90 -20.55 5.43
C THR A 182 -6.25 -21.70 6.37
N ALA A 183 -7.41 -21.66 7.03
CA ALA A 183 -7.84 -22.77 7.89
C ALA A 183 -8.03 -24.07 7.09
N LEU A 184 -8.61 -23.97 5.89
CA LEU A 184 -8.85 -25.10 5.00
C LEU A 184 -7.54 -25.73 4.52
N THR A 185 -6.59 -24.91 4.06
CA THR A 185 -5.30 -25.42 3.55
C THR A 185 -4.49 -26.10 4.64
N LEU A 186 -4.49 -25.54 5.87
CA LEU A 186 -3.82 -26.14 7.01
C LEU A 186 -4.51 -27.44 7.48
N ALA A 187 -5.84 -27.46 7.56
CA ALA A 187 -6.57 -28.64 8.04
C ALA A 187 -6.48 -29.84 7.09
N LEU A 188 -6.43 -29.58 5.78
CA LEU A 188 -6.32 -30.61 4.74
C LEU A 188 -4.88 -30.89 4.31
N GLY A 189 -3.90 -30.14 4.83
CA GLY A 189 -2.49 -30.28 4.45
C GLY A 189 -2.26 -30.04 2.95
N LEU A 190 -2.95 -29.06 2.36
CA LEU A 190 -2.85 -28.76 0.93
C LEU A 190 -1.49 -28.14 0.62
N ASP A 191 -0.74 -28.77 -0.29
CA ASP A 191 0.54 -28.26 -0.77
C ASP A 191 0.30 -27.16 -1.81
N VAL A 192 0.39 -25.91 -1.35
CA VAL A 192 0.22 -24.70 -2.15
C VAL A 192 1.26 -23.66 -1.74
N ARG A 193 1.69 -22.81 -2.68
CA ARG A 193 2.60 -21.70 -2.36
C ARG A 193 1.98 -20.79 -1.30
N THR A 194 2.76 -20.47 -0.29
CA THR A 194 2.36 -19.61 0.83
C THR A 194 3.07 -18.27 0.75
N VAL A 195 2.58 -17.28 1.49
CA VAL A 195 3.22 -15.95 1.59
C VAL A 195 4.66 -16.06 2.13
N GLY A 196 4.93 -17.03 3.01
CA GLY A 196 6.27 -17.24 3.57
C GLY A 196 7.30 -17.71 2.53
N ASP A 197 6.84 -18.29 1.42
CA ASP A 197 7.71 -18.71 0.31
C ASP A 197 8.10 -17.53 -0.59
N MET A 198 7.41 -16.39 -0.47
CA MET A 198 7.60 -15.21 -1.32
C MET A 198 8.61 -14.20 -0.76
N GLY A 199 9.00 -14.37 0.50
CA GLY A 199 9.93 -13.47 1.17
C GLY A 199 9.76 -13.42 2.68
N ALA A 200 10.63 -12.67 3.33
CA ALA A 200 10.62 -12.55 4.78
C ALA A 200 9.42 -11.71 5.29
N LEU A 201 8.80 -12.17 6.36
CA LEU A 201 7.82 -11.40 7.16
C LEU A 201 8.54 -10.64 8.29
N PRO A 202 7.96 -9.54 8.79
CA PRO A 202 8.54 -8.80 9.91
C PRO A 202 8.55 -9.64 11.19
N ASP A 203 9.71 -9.72 11.81
CA ASP A 203 10.00 -10.43 13.07
C ASP A 203 10.41 -9.48 14.22
N THR A 204 10.67 -8.23 13.87
CA THR A 204 11.18 -7.17 14.74
C THR A 204 10.46 -5.85 14.42
N LEU A 205 10.64 -4.83 15.27
CA LEU A 205 10.20 -3.47 14.92
C LEU A 205 11.08 -2.91 13.79
N PRO A 206 10.56 -1.98 12.96
CA PRO A 206 11.37 -1.32 11.94
C PRO A 206 12.54 -0.61 12.61
N VAL A 207 13.74 -1.04 12.26
CA VAL A 207 14.99 -0.40 12.69
C VAL A 207 15.35 0.72 11.73
N PHE A 208 15.95 1.77 12.25
CA PHE A 208 16.45 2.87 11.42
C PHE A 208 17.62 2.35 10.57
N LEU A 209 17.41 2.32 9.25
CA LEU A 209 18.40 1.90 8.26
C LEU A 209 18.76 3.10 7.40
N ILE A 210 20.06 3.33 7.25
CA ILE A 210 20.58 4.26 6.26
C ILE A 210 20.88 3.43 5.02
N PRO A 211 20.33 3.77 3.83
CA PRO A 211 20.57 2.99 2.64
C PRO A 211 22.06 2.87 2.30
N ASP A 212 22.55 1.65 2.11
CA ASP A 212 23.96 1.39 1.80
C ASP A 212 24.21 1.47 0.28
N ILE A 213 24.28 2.71 -0.22
CA ILE A 213 24.50 3.02 -1.64
C ILE A 213 25.59 4.07 -1.82
N PRO A 214 26.30 4.08 -2.97
CA PRO A 214 27.23 5.15 -3.30
C PRO A 214 26.49 6.50 -3.34
N LEU A 215 26.93 7.48 -2.54
CA LEU A 215 26.39 8.84 -2.57
C LEU A 215 27.03 9.64 -3.70
N THR A 216 26.76 9.24 -4.95
CA THR A 216 27.29 9.86 -6.16
C THR A 216 26.21 10.59 -6.94
N PHE A 217 26.63 11.48 -7.84
CA PHE A 217 25.71 12.14 -8.77
C PHE A 217 25.01 11.15 -9.71
N GLU A 218 25.68 10.06 -10.06
CA GLU A 218 25.11 8.98 -10.87
C GLU A 218 23.94 8.31 -10.13
N THR A 219 24.14 7.95 -8.86
CA THR A 219 23.08 7.37 -8.03
C THR A 219 21.90 8.32 -7.88
N LEU A 220 22.16 9.62 -7.70
CA LEU A 220 21.09 10.64 -7.71
C LEU A 220 20.31 10.62 -9.03
N MET A 221 21.00 10.60 -10.18
CA MET A 221 20.35 10.58 -11.49
C MET A 221 19.56 9.30 -11.76
N ILE A 222 19.96 8.18 -11.15
CA ILE A 222 19.21 6.91 -11.20
C ILE A 222 17.90 7.03 -10.41
N ILE A 223 17.95 7.48 -9.15
CA ILE A 223 16.76 7.49 -8.28
C ILE A 223 15.83 8.68 -8.50
N LEU A 224 16.33 9.79 -9.07
CA LEU A 224 15.58 11.04 -9.20
C LEU A 224 14.27 10.88 -10.00
N PRO A 225 14.24 10.23 -11.19
CA PRO A 225 13.00 10.07 -11.96
C PRO A 225 11.93 9.29 -11.19
N TYR A 226 12.32 8.21 -10.51
CA TYR A 226 11.44 7.42 -9.66
C TYR A 226 10.92 8.23 -8.47
N SER A 227 11.80 8.99 -7.82
CA SER A 227 11.47 9.81 -6.66
C SER A 227 10.47 10.91 -7.01
N VAL A 228 10.66 11.58 -8.16
CA VAL A 228 9.73 12.59 -8.67
C VAL A 228 8.39 11.97 -9.02
N ALA A 229 8.38 10.83 -9.73
CA ALA A 229 7.14 10.14 -10.10
C ALA A 229 6.33 9.74 -8.86
N VAL A 230 6.99 9.12 -7.87
CA VAL A 230 6.37 8.73 -6.60
C VAL A 230 5.89 9.93 -5.80
N ALA A 231 6.67 11.03 -5.75
CA ALA A 231 6.26 12.26 -5.08
C ALA A 231 4.97 12.84 -5.68
N VAL A 232 4.88 12.92 -7.02
CA VAL A 232 3.72 13.44 -7.74
C VAL A 232 2.51 12.52 -7.58
N VAL A 233 2.66 11.21 -7.78
CA VAL A 233 1.57 10.24 -7.61
C VAL A 233 1.06 10.25 -6.17
N GLY A 234 1.96 10.26 -5.18
CA GLY A 234 1.58 10.34 -3.77
C GLY A 234 0.80 11.62 -3.44
N LEU A 235 1.16 12.76 -4.02
CA LEU A 235 0.42 14.01 -3.81
C LEU A 235 -0.95 13.97 -4.49
N LEU A 236 -1.07 13.39 -5.68
CA LEU A 236 -2.33 13.23 -6.39
C LEU A 236 -3.31 12.33 -5.62
N GLU A 237 -2.85 11.14 -5.22
CA GLU A 237 -3.64 10.19 -4.43
C GLU A 237 -4.09 10.81 -3.10
N SER A 238 -3.20 11.54 -2.42
CA SER A 238 -3.53 12.23 -1.17
C SER A 238 -4.63 13.27 -1.37
N LEU A 239 -4.56 14.09 -2.42
CA LEU A 239 -5.57 15.12 -2.70
C LEU A 239 -6.91 14.51 -3.09
N MET A 240 -6.91 13.46 -3.91
CA MET A 240 -8.14 12.76 -4.31
C MET A 240 -8.82 12.11 -3.11
N THR A 241 -8.03 11.44 -2.26
CA THR A 241 -8.51 10.84 -1.02
C THR A 241 -9.02 11.91 -0.06
N GLN A 242 -8.36 13.07 0.00
CA GLN A 242 -8.78 14.18 0.87
C GLN A 242 -10.18 14.65 0.51
N ASN A 243 -10.45 14.88 -0.77
CA ASN A 243 -11.76 15.32 -1.23
C ASN A 243 -12.86 14.31 -0.87
N ILE A 244 -12.58 13.01 -0.98
CA ILE A 244 -13.53 11.96 -0.59
C ILE A 244 -13.80 11.98 0.92
N VAL A 245 -12.77 12.17 1.74
CA VAL A 245 -12.93 12.29 3.20
C VAL A 245 -13.69 13.57 3.55
N ASP A 246 -13.42 14.68 2.86
CA ASP A 246 -14.13 15.96 3.01
C ASP A 246 -15.61 15.85 2.64
N ASP A 247 -15.96 15.05 1.64
CA ASP A 247 -17.37 14.84 1.26
C ASP A 247 -18.13 13.92 2.24
N LEU A 248 -17.42 13.06 2.97
CA LEU A 248 -18.00 12.07 3.90
C LEU A 248 -18.04 12.54 5.37
N THR A 249 -17.25 13.55 5.75
CA THR A 249 -17.08 14.02 7.15
C THR A 249 -17.09 15.53 7.27
#